data_AF-A8X9V0-F1
#
_entry.id   AF-A8X9V0-F1
#
_cell.length_a   1.000
_cell.length_b   1.000
_cell.length_c   1.000
_cell.angle_alpha   90.00
_cell.angle_beta   90.00
_cell.angle_gamma   90.00
#
_symmetry.space_group_name_H-M   'P 1'
#
loop_
_entity.id
_entity.type
_entity.pdbx_description
1 polymer ?
#
loop_
_entity_poly.entity_id
_entity_poly.type
_entity_poly.pdbx_seq_one_letter_code
_entity_poly.pdbx_strand_id
1 'polypeptide(L)'
;MNETDELYEMSMTIPKADEDDDFALRIRSEKSIPNTLSTPPTVVHHRHHHHHNHKKNRREKNEELCQNQRKIVELNTQSHEFDPPFVVEVRCLNTQSSNGNVFSGQEQTCFKGMLRCVQQYADVHVSRRSVGSIHWHPYTISDVPVSCQCMWPVDRYGHQEF
;
A
#
# COMPACT_ATOMS: atom_id res chain seq x y z
N MET A 1 47.49 -43.54 -23.28
CA MET A 1 46.91 -43.15 -24.58
C MET A 1 45.40 -43.11 -24.35
N ASN A 2 44.70 -42.01 -24.04
CA ASN A 2 44.89 -40.55 -24.15
C ASN A 2 44.32 -39.89 -22.86
N GLU A 3 45.00 -38.95 -22.18
CA GLU A 3 44.86 -37.45 -22.25
C GLU A 3 43.46 -36.94 -21.83
N THR A 4 43.27 -36.40 -20.59
CA THR A 4 43.23 -34.95 -20.16
C THR A 4 42.05 -34.19 -20.81
N ASP A 5 41.21 -33.35 -20.19
CA ASP A 5 41.04 -32.55 -18.96
C ASP A 5 39.49 -32.41 -18.79
N GLU A 6 38.85 -32.04 -17.68
CA GLU A 6 38.83 -30.70 -17.09
C GLU A 6 38.29 -30.70 -15.66
N LEU A 7 38.99 -29.90 -14.85
CA LEU A 7 38.62 -29.30 -13.59
C LEU A 7 37.33 -28.48 -13.69
N TYR A 8 36.52 -28.45 -12.62
CA TYR A 8 36.42 -27.26 -11.75
C TYR A 8 35.27 -27.44 -10.74
N GLU A 9 35.67 -27.69 -9.50
CA GLU A 9 34.84 -27.57 -8.31
C GLU A 9 34.81 -26.09 -7.92
N MET A 10 33.64 -25.47 -7.76
CA MET A 10 33.53 -24.31 -6.90
C MET A 10 32.17 -24.23 -6.20
N SER A 11 32.22 -24.58 -4.93
CA SER A 11 31.24 -24.24 -3.91
C SER A 11 31.19 -22.72 -3.71
N MET A 12 29.98 -22.17 -3.57
CA MET A 12 29.79 -20.82 -3.04
C MET A 12 28.78 -20.86 -1.90
N THR A 13 29.34 -20.96 -0.70
CA THR A 13 28.76 -20.50 0.55
C THR A 13 28.73 -18.96 0.52
N ILE A 14 27.54 -18.38 0.73
CA ILE A 14 27.38 -16.92 0.88
C ILE A 14 27.31 -16.59 2.38
N PRO A 15 28.22 -15.74 2.91
CA PRO A 15 28.13 -15.24 4.27
C PRO A 15 27.11 -14.09 4.40
N LYS A 16 26.48 -14.02 5.58
CA LYS A 16 25.74 -12.85 6.07
C LYS A 16 26.71 -11.70 6.37
N ALA A 17 26.31 -10.47 6.05
CA ALA A 17 26.82 -9.25 6.68
C ALA A 17 25.68 -8.23 6.76
N ASP A 18 25.40 -7.80 7.99
CA ASP A 18 24.59 -6.64 8.36
C ASP A 18 25.38 -5.36 8.07
N GLU A 19 24.73 -4.26 7.62
CA GLU A 19 25.08 -2.84 7.90
C GLU A 19 24.17 -1.85 7.10
N ASP A 20 23.21 -1.27 7.85
CA ASP A 20 22.78 0.14 7.98
C ASP A 20 22.60 1.12 6.78
N ASP A 21 21.35 1.62 6.69
CA ASP A 21 20.90 3.04 6.61
C ASP A 21 21.90 4.10 6.07
N ASP A 22 21.76 4.52 4.78
CA ASP A 22 21.96 5.93 4.33
C ASP A 22 21.63 6.14 2.84
N PHE A 23 20.36 5.97 2.42
CA PHE A 23 19.96 6.34 1.04
C PHE A 23 18.77 7.32 0.97
N ALA A 24 18.09 7.59 2.08
CA ALA A 24 16.86 8.39 2.10
C ALA A 24 17.09 9.90 2.32
N LEU A 25 18.34 10.39 2.38
CA LEU A 25 18.64 11.80 2.67
C LEU A 25 19.09 12.65 1.47
N ARG A 26 19.18 12.10 0.25
CA ARG A 26 19.68 12.84 -0.93
C ARG A 26 18.62 13.45 -1.84
N ILE A 27 17.32 13.32 -1.54
CA ILE A 27 16.24 13.92 -2.36
C ILE A 27 15.48 14.98 -1.57
N ARG A 28 16.19 16.05 -1.15
CA ARG A 28 15.55 17.34 -0.85
C ARG A 28 16.56 18.48 -0.87
N SER A 29 17.17 18.69 -2.04
CA SER A 29 17.87 19.94 -2.32
C SER A 29 16.92 20.83 -3.14
N GLU A 30 16.12 21.62 -2.43
CA GLU A 30 15.27 22.65 -3.04
C GLU A 30 16.15 23.81 -3.52
N LYS A 31 16.02 24.13 -4.80
CA LYS A 31 16.62 25.26 -5.51
C LYS A 31 16.19 26.57 -4.85
N SER A 32 17.11 27.30 -4.23
CA SER A 32 16.88 28.65 -3.71
C SER A 32 17.04 29.70 -4.82
N ILE A 33 16.08 30.64 -4.88
CA ILE A 33 16.12 31.85 -5.71
C ILE A 33 16.73 32.97 -4.84
N PRO A 34 17.71 33.76 -5.32
CA PRO A 34 18.34 34.80 -4.50
C PRO A 34 17.55 36.11 -4.53
N ASN A 35 17.03 36.55 -3.38
CA ASN A 35 16.53 37.91 -3.19
C ASN A 35 17.52 38.72 -2.35
N THR A 36 18.39 39.47 -3.00
CA THR A 36 19.18 40.53 -2.36
C THR A 36 18.45 41.86 -2.51
N LEU A 37 17.75 42.28 -1.45
CA LEU A 37 17.37 43.68 -1.28
C LEU A 37 17.64 44.09 0.17
N SER A 38 18.60 45.00 0.32
CA SER A 38 19.09 45.56 1.58
C SER A 38 18.02 46.44 2.24
N THR A 39 17.78 46.22 3.53
CA THR A 39 17.06 47.17 4.41
C THR A 39 17.84 47.43 5.70
N PRO A 40 17.85 48.68 6.20
CA PRO A 40 18.75 49.19 7.26
C PRO A 40 18.34 48.76 8.69
N PRO A 41 19.20 48.96 9.71
CA PRO A 41 19.06 48.29 11.00
C PRO A 41 18.08 49.03 11.89
N THR A 42 17.12 48.32 12.51
CA THR A 42 16.39 48.87 13.66
C THR A 42 15.79 47.78 14.55
N VAL A 43 16.06 47.97 15.86
CA VAL A 43 15.35 47.47 17.04
C VAL A 43 15.37 45.97 17.30
N VAL A 44 16.25 45.56 18.22
CA VAL A 44 16.24 44.25 18.88
C VAL A 44 15.02 44.20 19.81
N HIS A 45 13.90 43.69 19.31
CA HIS A 45 12.87 43.15 20.18
C HIS A 45 13.37 41.81 20.73
N HIS A 46 13.59 41.71 22.03
CA HIS A 46 13.69 40.43 22.71
C HIS A 46 12.35 39.69 22.55
N ARG A 47 12.24 38.88 21.50
CA ARG A 47 11.20 37.88 21.39
C ARG A 47 11.49 36.84 22.46
N HIS A 48 10.72 36.87 23.54
CA HIS A 48 10.55 35.70 24.38
C HIS A 48 9.96 34.60 23.50
N HIS A 49 10.83 33.70 23.03
CA HIS A 49 10.40 32.45 22.44
C HIS A 49 9.73 31.65 23.56
N HIS A 50 8.41 31.77 23.67
CA HIS A 50 7.63 30.76 24.36
C HIS A 50 7.91 29.44 23.67
N HIS A 51 8.71 28.59 24.31
CA HIS A 51 8.81 27.19 23.97
C HIS A 51 7.41 26.60 24.15
N HIS A 52 6.59 26.65 23.10
CA HIS A 52 5.43 25.79 22.99
C HIS A 52 5.99 24.37 22.98
N ASN A 53 5.97 23.76 24.15
CA ASN A 53 6.17 22.34 24.33
C ASN A 53 4.99 21.67 23.63
N HIS A 54 5.13 21.48 22.31
CA HIS A 54 4.20 20.70 21.50
C HIS A 54 4.28 19.27 22.04
N LYS A 55 3.47 18.99 23.08
CA LYS A 55 3.10 17.63 23.44
C LYS A 55 2.56 17.04 22.14
N LYS A 56 3.37 16.19 21.49
CA LYS A 56 2.94 15.42 20.33
C LYS A 56 1.78 14.58 20.84
N ASN A 57 0.54 15.01 20.60
CA ASN A 57 -0.64 14.17 20.76
C ASN A 57 -0.40 12.97 19.84
N ARG A 58 0.08 11.86 20.41
CA ARG A 58 0.21 10.59 19.70
C ARG A 58 -1.21 10.20 19.33
N ARG A 59 -1.59 10.50 18.08
CA ARG A 59 -2.82 9.99 17.50
C ARG A 59 -2.79 8.47 17.61
N GLU A 60 -3.89 7.89 18.05
CA GLU A 60 -4.06 6.45 18.02
C GLU A 60 -3.93 5.96 16.57
N LYS A 61 -3.16 4.89 16.38
CA LYS A 61 -2.96 4.27 15.08
C LYS A 61 -3.83 3.02 15.03
N ASN A 62 -4.76 2.99 14.07
CA ASN A 62 -5.58 1.82 13.81
C ASN A 62 -4.92 0.94 12.74
N GLU A 63 -5.05 -0.37 12.88
CA GLU A 63 -4.54 -1.35 11.93
C GLU A 63 -5.68 -2.27 11.47
N GLU A 64 -5.52 -2.85 10.29
CA GLU A 64 -6.51 -3.75 9.71
C GLU A 64 -6.56 -5.07 10.50
N LEU A 65 -7.77 -5.50 10.86
CA LEU A 65 -7.97 -6.78 11.56
C LEU A 65 -7.89 -7.99 10.62
N CYS A 66 -8.16 -7.77 9.33
CA CYS A 66 -8.17 -8.79 8.29
C CYS A 66 -6.97 -8.61 7.38
N GLN A 67 -6.25 -9.71 7.17
CA GLN A 67 -5.11 -9.72 6.25
C GLN A 67 -5.64 -9.65 4.82
N ASN A 68 -5.03 -8.77 4.03
CA ASN A 68 -5.40 -8.59 2.65
C ASN A 68 -4.17 -8.34 1.78
N GLN A 69 -4.37 -8.54 0.49
CA GLN A 69 -3.43 -8.20 -0.56
C GLN A 69 -4.01 -7.05 -1.38
N ARG A 70 -3.22 -6.00 -1.53
CA ARG A 70 -3.54 -4.87 -2.41
C ARG A 70 -2.82 -5.03 -3.74
N LYS A 71 -3.54 -4.86 -4.83
CA LYS A 71 -3.01 -4.95 -6.20
C LYS A 71 -3.52 -3.76 -7.02
N ILE A 72 -2.60 -3.05 -7.64
CA ILE A 72 -2.93 -2.03 -8.64
C ILE A 72 -3.19 -2.75 -9.96
N VAL A 73 -4.33 -2.46 -10.59
CA VAL A 73 -4.74 -3.01 -11.88
C VAL A 73 -4.83 -1.86 -12.87
N GLU A 74 -3.89 -1.82 -13.81
CA GLU A 74 -3.89 -0.88 -14.93
C GLU A 74 -5.10 -1.11 -15.84
N LEU A 75 -5.79 -0.03 -16.19
CA LEU A 75 -6.97 -0.05 -17.04
C LEU A 75 -6.68 0.36 -18.48
N ASN A 76 -5.66 1.19 -18.70
CA ASN A 76 -5.33 1.68 -20.03
C ASN A 76 -5.01 0.53 -20.98
N THR A 77 -5.57 0.60 -22.18
CA THR A 77 -5.36 -0.38 -23.25
C THR A 77 -4.88 0.34 -24.51
N GLN A 78 -4.51 -0.41 -25.55
CA GLN A 78 -4.11 0.17 -26.83
C GLN A 78 -5.23 0.99 -27.50
N SER A 79 -6.49 0.74 -27.16
CA SER A 79 -7.66 1.39 -27.79
C SER A 79 -8.39 2.36 -26.87
N HIS A 80 -8.21 2.27 -25.55
CA HIS A 80 -8.94 3.06 -24.57
C HIS A 80 -8.05 3.61 -23.46
N GLU A 81 -8.34 4.85 -23.10
CA GLU A 81 -7.75 5.54 -21.95
C GLU A 81 -8.80 5.68 -20.85
N PHE A 82 -8.35 5.56 -19.62
CA PHE A 82 -9.15 5.64 -18.41
C PHE A 82 -8.61 6.73 -17.47
N ASP A 83 -9.52 7.35 -16.72
CA ASP A 83 -9.19 8.28 -15.65
C ASP A 83 -9.99 7.96 -14.38
N PRO A 84 -9.34 7.54 -13.28
CA PRO A 84 -7.91 7.22 -13.17
C PRO A 84 -7.50 6.04 -14.08
N PRO A 85 -6.21 5.93 -14.47
CA PRO A 85 -5.74 4.90 -15.40
C PRO A 85 -5.60 3.51 -14.75
N PHE A 86 -5.92 3.38 -13.46
CA PHE A 86 -5.84 2.14 -12.70
C PHE A 86 -6.97 2.06 -11.66
N VAL A 87 -7.21 0.86 -11.15
CA VAL A 87 -7.99 0.61 -9.92
C VAL A 87 -7.16 -0.15 -8.91
N VAL A 88 -7.55 -0.06 -7.64
CA VAL A 88 -6.91 -0.83 -6.56
C VAL A 88 -7.84 -1.96 -6.15
N GLU A 89 -7.43 -3.18 -6.43
CA GLU A 89 -8.06 -4.38 -5.89
C GLU A 89 -7.50 -4.68 -4.50
N VAL A 90 -8.38 -4.92 -3.53
CA VAL A 90 -8.05 -5.36 -2.17
C VAL A 90 -8.71 -6.71 -1.92
N ARG A 91 -7.92 -7.77 -1.87
CA ARG A 91 -8.40 -9.15 -1.72
C ARG A 91 -8.05 -9.72 -0.35
N CYS A 92 -8.99 -10.37 0.30
CA CYS A 92 -8.73 -11.01 1.59
C CYS A 92 -7.82 -12.22 1.40
N LEU A 93 -6.86 -12.38 2.32
CA LEU A 93 -6.01 -13.55 2.33
C LEU A 93 -6.75 -14.67 3.06
N ASN A 94 -6.96 -15.79 2.38
CA ASN A 94 -7.37 -17.02 3.06
C ASN A 94 -6.16 -17.56 3.82
N THR A 95 -6.38 -18.08 5.02
CA THR A 95 -5.33 -18.82 5.73
C THR A 95 -5.07 -20.09 4.94
N GLN A 96 -3.93 -20.12 4.23
CA GLN A 96 -3.50 -21.33 3.55
C GLN A 96 -3.25 -22.41 4.61
N SER A 97 -3.97 -23.52 4.53
CA SER A 97 -3.47 -24.77 5.11
C SER A 97 -2.12 -25.05 4.45
N SER A 98 -1.12 -25.43 5.21
CA SER A 98 0.27 -25.68 4.81
C SER A 98 0.46 -26.72 3.68
N ASN A 99 -0.62 -27.26 3.10
CA ASN A 99 -0.62 -28.40 2.19
C ASN A 99 -1.12 -28.08 0.78
N GLY A 100 -0.85 -26.87 0.27
CA GLY A 100 -0.83 -26.58 -1.19
C GLY A 100 -2.12 -26.79 -1.98
N ASN A 101 -3.26 -27.03 -1.33
CA ASN A 101 -4.53 -27.26 -2.02
C ASN A 101 -5.33 -25.96 -2.10
N VAL A 102 -5.39 -25.39 -3.30
CA VAL A 102 -5.91 -24.04 -3.62
C VAL A 102 -7.42 -23.88 -3.34
N PHE A 103 -8.13 -24.96 -3.02
CA PHE A 103 -9.59 -24.98 -2.83
C PHE A 103 -10.06 -25.17 -1.38
N SER A 104 -9.16 -25.28 -0.39
CA SER A 104 -9.53 -25.45 1.03
C SER A 104 -8.92 -24.36 1.92
N GLY A 105 -8.98 -23.10 1.47
CA GLY A 105 -8.57 -21.97 2.29
C GLY A 105 -9.44 -21.93 3.54
N GLN A 106 -8.83 -22.03 4.72
CA GLN A 106 -9.58 -21.77 5.94
C GLN A 106 -10.01 -20.31 5.92
N GLU A 107 -11.21 -20.10 6.42
CA GLU A 107 -11.73 -18.76 6.57
C GLU A 107 -10.88 -17.99 7.58
N GLN A 108 -10.44 -16.80 7.17
CA GLN A 108 -9.78 -15.90 8.08
C GLN A 108 -10.77 -15.40 9.13
N THR A 109 -10.38 -15.49 10.39
CA THR A 109 -11.10 -14.91 11.52
C THR A 109 -10.35 -13.70 12.05
N CYS A 110 -11.08 -12.84 12.73
CA CYS A 110 -10.57 -11.65 13.40
C CYS A 110 -11.19 -11.56 14.81
N PHE A 111 -10.64 -10.69 15.66
CA PHE A 111 -11.08 -10.50 17.04
C PHE A 111 -11.21 -11.81 17.84
N LYS A 112 -10.06 -12.36 18.27
CA LYS A 112 -9.96 -13.61 19.05
C LYS A 112 -10.67 -14.82 18.39
N GLY A 113 -10.77 -14.83 17.05
CA GLY A 113 -11.41 -15.91 16.32
C GLY A 113 -12.94 -15.86 16.30
N MET A 114 -13.56 -14.81 16.87
CA MET A 114 -15.02 -14.71 16.97
C MET A 114 -15.66 -14.06 15.74
N LEU A 115 -14.97 -13.13 15.08
CA LEU A 115 -15.48 -12.46 13.89
C LEU A 115 -14.87 -13.07 12.62
N ARG A 116 -15.52 -12.86 11.48
CA ARG A 116 -15.08 -13.39 10.18
C ARG A 116 -14.58 -12.26 9.30
N CYS A 117 -13.50 -12.52 8.57
CA CYS A 117 -13.02 -11.60 7.55
C CYS A 117 -13.75 -11.86 6.23
N VAL A 118 -14.49 -10.85 5.77
CA VAL A 118 -15.38 -10.95 4.61
C VAL A 118 -14.90 -10.00 3.51
N GLN A 119 -14.80 -10.53 2.29
CA GLN A 119 -14.51 -9.76 1.10
C GLN A 119 -15.68 -8.84 0.74
N GLN A 120 -15.41 -7.55 0.59
CA GLN A 120 -16.36 -6.57 0.08
C GLN A 120 -16.09 -6.29 -1.39
N TYR A 121 -17.18 -6.21 -2.16
CA TYR A 121 -17.18 -5.86 -3.57
C TYR A 121 -17.99 -4.59 -3.78
N ALA A 122 -17.57 -3.76 -4.72
CA ALA A 122 -18.29 -2.56 -5.09
C ALA A 122 -18.09 -2.21 -6.57
N ASP A 123 -19.02 -1.41 -7.09
CA ASP A 123 -18.87 -0.77 -8.38
C ASP A 123 -17.91 0.42 -8.26
N VAL A 124 -16.95 0.49 -9.18
CA VAL A 124 -16.00 1.60 -9.29
C VAL A 124 -16.29 2.41 -10.55
N HIS A 125 -16.48 3.71 -10.37
CA HIS A 125 -16.73 4.63 -11.47
C HIS A 125 -15.44 5.28 -11.94
N VAL A 126 -15.20 5.23 -13.25
CA VAL A 126 -14.06 5.83 -13.93
C VAL A 126 -14.55 6.57 -15.18
N SER A 127 -13.72 7.46 -15.72
CA SER A 127 -13.96 8.02 -17.05
C SER A 127 -13.24 7.18 -18.10
N ARG A 128 -13.85 6.96 -19.27
CA ARG A 128 -13.26 6.23 -20.39
C ARG A 128 -13.37 7.02 -21.69
N ARG A 129 -12.34 6.97 -22.52
CA ARG A 129 -12.37 7.46 -23.90
C ARG A 129 -11.59 6.54 -24.85
N SER A 130 -11.86 6.61 -26.14
CA SER A 130 -10.95 6.04 -27.14
C SER A 130 -9.65 6.84 -27.19
N VAL A 131 -8.52 6.17 -27.39
CA VAL A 131 -7.20 6.84 -27.54
C VAL A 131 -7.29 7.91 -28.63
N GLY A 132 -6.80 9.12 -28.32
CA GLY A 132 -6.83 10.28 -29.23
C GLY A 132 -8.18 11.02 -29.30
N SER A 133 -9.24 10.51 -28.67
CA SER A 133 -10.50 11.25 -28.53
C SER A 133 -10.38 12.36 -27.49
N ILE A 134 -11.15 13.43 -27.66
CA ILE A 134 -11.27 14.50 -26.66
C ILE A 134 -12.43 14.26 -25.67
N HIS A 135 -13.31 13.31 -25.94
CA HIS A 135 -14.55 13.11 -25.18
C HIS A 135 -14.43 11.95 -24.19
N TRP A 136 -14.58 12.28 -22.90
CA TRP A 136 -14.68 11.33 -21.81
C TRP A 136 -16.13 10.92 -21.56
N HIS A 137 -16.34 9.65 -21.25
CA HIS A 137 -17.66 9.10 -20.93
C HIS A 137 -17.60 8.37 -19.58
N PRO A 138 -18.66 8.44 -18.76
CA PRO A 138 -18.72 7.67 -17.52
C PRO A 138 -18.71 6.17 -17.82
N TYR A 139 -17.95 5.42 -17.03
CA TYR A 139 -17.82 3.98 -17.14
C TYR A 139 -17.81 3.35 -15.75
N THR A 140 -18.51 2.23 -15.59
CA THR A 140 -18.60 1.50 -14.33
C THR A 140 -17.91 0.16 -14.50
N ILE A 141 -16.97 -0.13 -13.59
CA ILE A 141 -16.37 -1.45 -13.42
C ILE A 141 -17.11 -2.10 -12.26
N SER A 142 -17.84 -3.18 -12.52
CA SER A 142 -18.61 -3.88 -11.50
C SER A 142 -17.76 -4.86 -10.72
N ASP A 143 -18.24 -5.22 -9.52
CA ASP A 143 -17.71 -6.32 -8.71
C ASP A 143 -16.19 -6.21 -8.43
N VAL A 144 -15.69 -5.00 -8.21
CA VAL A 144 -14.28 -4.78 -7.84
C VAL A 144 -14.09 -5.16 -6.38
N PRO A 145 -13.13 -6.02 -6.02
CA PRO A 145 -12.81 -6.30 -4.62
C PRO A 145 -12.18 -5.07 -3.99
N VAL A 146 -12.90 -4.38 -3.09
CA VAL A 146 -12.48 -3.07 -2.57
C VAL A 146 -11.95 -3.09 -1.14
N SER A 147 -12.35 -4.07 -0.32
CA SER A 147 -11.86 -4.18 1.06
C SER A 147 -12.14 -5.53 1.70
N CYS A 148 -11.54 -5.73 2.89
CA CYS A 148 -11.83 -6.84 3.79
C CYS A 148 -12.37 -6.28 5.10
N GLN A 149 -13.52 -6.78 5.54
CA GLN A 149 -14.15 -6.32 6.77
C GLN A 149 -14.26 -7.44 7.80
N CYS A 150 -14.07 -7.07 9.08
CA CYS A 150 -14.24 -7.94 10.21
C CYS A 150 -15.71 -7.90 10.66
N MET A 151 -16.50 -8.92 10.31
CA MET A 151 -17.96 -8.93 10.45
C MET A 151 -18.44 -10.00 11.42
N TRP A 152 -19.60 -9.75 12.02
CA TRP A 152 -20.29 -10.68 12.91
C TRP A 152 -21.01 -11.79 12.13
N PRO A 153 -20.74 -13.07 12.41
CA PRO A 153 -21.43 -14.18 11.76
C PRO A 153 -22.81 -14.44 12.37
N VAL A 154 -23.82 -13.83 11.75
CA VAL A 154 -25.24 -14.04 12.13
C VAL A 154 -25.68 -15.50 12.01
N ASP A 155 -25.07 -16.26 11.11
CA ASP A 155 -25.32 -17.70 10.91
C ASP A 155 -24.84 -18.55 12.09
N ARG A 156 -23.82 -18.10 12.83
CA ARG A 156 -23.24 -18.84 13.97
C ARG A 156 -23.76 -18.37 15.31
N TYR A 157 -23.99 -17.06 15.48
CA TYR A 157 -24.29 -16.47 16.78
C TYR A 157 -25.63 -15.73 16.85
N GLY A 158 -26.40 -15.72 15.75
CA GLY A 158 -27.65 -14.97 15.67
C GLY A 158 -27.44 -13.48 15.40
N HIS A 159 -28.55 -12.75 15.28
CA HIS A 159 -28.49 -11.28 15.19
C HIS A 159 -28.00 -10.68 16.50
N GLN A 160 -27.32 -9.53 16.42
CA GLN A 160 -26.96 -8.78 17.62
C GLN A 160 -28.25 -8.19 18.21
N GLU A 161 -28.74 -8.79 19.28
CA GLU A 161 -29.83 -8.21 20.08
C GLU A 161 -29.25 -7.07 20.93
N PHE A 162 -29.90 -5.91 20.88
CA PHE A 162 -29.57 -4.71 21.64
C PHE A 162 -30.61 -4.47 22.73
#